data_AF-A0A7L3MH14-F1
#
_entry.id   AF-A0A7L3MH14-F1
#
_cell.length_a   1.000
_cell.length_b   1.000
_cell.length_c   1.000
_cell.angle_alpha   90.00
_cell.angle_beta   90.00
_cell.angle_gamma   90.00
#
_symmetry.space_group_name_H-M   'P 1'
#
loop_
_entity.id
_entity.type
_entity.pdbx_description
1 polymer ?
#
loop_
_entity_poly.entity_id
_entity_poly.type
_entity_poly.pdbx_seq_one_letter_code
_entity_poly.pdbx_strand_id
1 'polypeptide(L)'
;FFFSAGKLDYNLDRARKIVTVNVSNFPRDQDYYIRLCHKWFTCEDVGAFAVIKGKESFKSVSLKYSQLLPCLCIEVIQFWFKAHVEVPDNNCLDSCLDLLNNVFLLSLCTDTQVLWDNIVYNPSTQTLAWEPACPVLVMVNLCRFTKSNEHCEDIEKSFKNSPEKVKYSRVDTHPRLCMKFTTKRGSWIKCPFAHGEFP
;
A
#
# COMPACT_ATOMS: atom_id res chain seq x y z
N PHE A 1 15.02 -30.86 -16.09
CA PHE A 1 13.62 -31.35 -15.97
C PHE A 1 12.71 -30.12 -15.94
N PHE A 2 11.81 -30.01 -16.92
CA PHE A 2 10.98 -28.82 -17.19
C PHE A 2 9.55 -29.05 -16.72
N PHE A 3 8.98 -28.06 -16.02
CA PHE A 3 7.55 -27.80 -15.98
C PHE A 3 7.38 -26.26 -16.09
N SER A 4 6.78 -25.79 -17.18
CA SER A 4 6.54 -24.37 -17.45
C SER A 4 5.05 -24.16 -17.56
N ALA A 5 4.46 -23.44 -16.61
CA ALA A 5 3.05 -23.08 -16.60
C ALA A 5 2.94 -21.54 -16.62
N GLY A 6 2.76 -20.96 -17.81
CA GLY A 6 2.45 -19.54 -18.00
C GLY A 6 3.55 -18.54 -17.64
N LYS A 7 3.72 -17.49 -18.44
CA LYS A 7 4.51 -16.31 -18.07
C LYS A 7 3.58 -15.10 -17.98
N LEU A 8 3.49 -14.51 -16.79
CA LEU A 8 2.78 -13.26 -16.54
C LEU A 8 3.78 -12.11 -16.50
N ASP A 9 3.58 -11.13 -17.37
CA ASP A 9 4.38 -9.91 -17.46
C ASP A 9 3.47 -8.70 -17.19
N TYR A 10 4.02 -7.58 -16.68
CA TYR A 10 3.24 -6.37 -16.41
C TYR A 10 4.02 -5.10 -16.74
N ASN A 11 3.30 -4.01 -17.03
CA ASN A 11 3.85 -2.71 -17.34
C ASN A 11 3.10 -1.62 -16.56
N LEU A 12 3.83 -0.61 -16.06
CA LEU A 12 3.29 0.52 -15.30
C LEU A 12 3.40 1.83 -16.07
N ASP A 13 2.24 2.41 -16.40
CA ASP A 13 2.14 3.80 -16.83
C ASP A 13 1.79 4.68 -15.62
N ARG A 14 2.81 5.35 -15.07
CA ARG A 14 2.67 6.26 -13.93
C ARG A 14 1.95 7.56 -14.27
N ALA A 15 2.07 8.02 -15.51
CA ALA A 15 1.43 9.26 -15.95
C ALA A 15 -0.08 9.09 -16.10
N ARG A 16 -0.50 7.95 -16.63
CA ARG A 16 -1.93 7.63 -16.85
C ARG A 16 -2.58 6.89 -15.69
N LYS A 17 -1.77 6.48 -14.70
CA LYS A 17 -2.18 5.64 -13.58
C LYS A 17 -2.78 4.30 -14.02
N ILE A 18 -2.11 3.63 -14.96
CA ILE A 18 -2.55 2.37 -15.56
C ILE A 18 -1.50 1.30 -15.33
N VAL A 19 -1.95 0.09 -15.00
CA VAL A 19 -1.13 -1.13 -15.07
C VAL A 19 -1.67 -2.02 -16.17
N THR A 20 -0.78 -2.44 -17.06
CA THR A 20 -1.09 -3.35 -18.15
C THR A 20 -0.53 -4.72 -17.81
N VAL A 21 -1.38 -5.74 -17.79
CA VAL A 21 -1.02 -7.12 -17.48
C VAL A 21 -1.08 -7.94 -18.75
N ASN A 22 0.02 -8.61 -19.06
CA ASN A 22 0.20 -9.47 -20.21
C ASN A 22 0.30 -10.92 -19.76
N VAL A 23 -0.54 -11.76 -20.36
CA VAL A 23 -0.60 -13.19 -20.04
C VAL A 23 -0.16 -13.96 -21.29
N SER A 24 0.90 -14.76 -21.17
CA SER A 24 1.45 -15.57 -22.26
C SER A 24 1.66 -17.02 -21.84
N ASN A 25 1.49 -17.96 -22.77
CA ASN A 25 1.78 -19.40 -22.56
C ASN A 25 1.02 -20.08 -21.39
N PHE A 26 -0.17 -19.60 -21.04
CA PHE A 26 -1.02 -20.28 -20.07
C PHE A 26 -1.80 -21.45 -20.72
N PRO A 27 -2.12 -22.53 -19.96
CA PRO A 27 -2.87 -23.67 -20.48
C PRO A 27 -4.26 -23.22 -20.98
N ARG A 28 -4.60 -23.63 -22.20
CA ARG A 28 -5.71 -23.06 -22.98
C ARG A 28 -7.09 -23.52 -22.47
N ASP A 29 -8.09 -22.66 -22.70
CA ASP A 29 -9.54 -22.82 -22.47
C ASP A 29 -10.13 -22.42 -21.11
N GLN A 30 -9.40 -21.70 -20.25
CA GLN A 30 -9.99 -21.08 -19.05
C GLN A 30 -9.91 -19.56 -19.06
N ASP A 31 -10.94 -18.93 -18.50
CA ASP A 31 -10.97 -17.48 -18.29
C ASP A 31 -10.13 -17.10 -17.08
N TYR A 32 -9.31 -16.06 -17.25
CA TYR A 32 -8.48 -15.48 -16.20
C TYR A 32 -9.11 -14.21 -15.67
N TYR A 33 -9.37 -14.16 -14.37
CA TYR A 33 -9.87 -12.97 -13.70
C TYR A 33 -8.71 -12.24 -13.08
N ILE A 34 -8.49 -10.99 -13.49
CA ILE A 34 -7.40 -10.14 -13.03
C ILE A 34 -8.03 -8.97 -12.31
N ARG A 35 -7.59 -8.69 -11.09
CA ARG A 35 -8.02 -7.50 -10.35
C ARG A 35 -6.87 -6.83 -9.63
N LEU A 36 -7.09 -5.58 -9.23
CA LEU A 36 -6.25 -4.91 -8.24
C LEU A 36 -6.82 -5.12 -6.85
N CYS A 37 -5.95 -5.18 -5.86
CA CYS A 37 -6.35 -5.25 -4.46
C CYS A 37 -5.33 -4.59 -3.54
N HIS A 38 -5.78 -4.27 -2.33
CA HIS A 38 -4.90 -3.92 -1.22
C HIS A 38 -4.66 -5.16 -0.37
N LYS A 39 -3.39 -5.56 -0.26
CA LYS A 39 -2.99 -6.70 0.56
C LYS A 39 -2.79 -6.27 2.01
N TRP A 40 -3.72 -6.69 2.85
CA TRP A 40 -3.57 -6.76 4.31
C TRP A 40 -3.30 -8.22 4.70
N PHE A 41 -4.16 -8.83 5.51
CA PHE A 41 -4.17 -10.28 5.75
C PHE A 41 -4.75 -11.02 4.54
N THR A 42 -5.74 -10.43 3.87
CA THR A 42 -6.34 -10.90 2.61
C THR A 42 -6.23 -9.82 1.53
N CYS A 43 -6.53 -10.17 0.29
CA CYS A 43 -6.53 -9.26 -0.85
C CYS A 43 -7.90 -8.58 -0.93
N GLU A 44 -7.98 -7.34 -0.43
CA GLU A 44 -9.21 -6.54 -0.39
C GLU A 44 -9.44 -5.81 -1.70
N ASP A 45 -10.62 -5.99 -2.28
CA ASP A 45 -10.96 -5.51 -3.62
C ASP A 45 -10.91 -3.98 -3.72
N VAL A 46 -10.26 -3.46 -4.77
CA VAL A 46 -10.22 -2.01 -5.06
C VAL A 46 -11.07 -1.62 -6.28
N GLY A 47 -11.97 -2.51 -6.73
CA GLY A 47 -12.96 -2.26 -7.77
C GLY A 47 -12.44 -2.32 -9.22
N ALA A 48 -11.13 -2.43 -9.44
CA ALA A 48 -10.57 -2.57 -10.78
C ALA A 48 -10.41 -4.05 -11.15
N PHE A 49 -11.21 -4.54 -12.09
CA PHE A 49 -11.19 -5.93 -12.56
C PHE A 49 -11.24 -6.03 -14.08
N ALA A 50 -10.67 -7.09 -14.62
CA ALA A 50 -10.69 -7.44 -16.03
C ALA A 50 -10.69 -8.96 -16.21
N VAL A 51 -11.18 -9.43 -17.35
CA VAL A 51 -11.22 -10.85 -17.69
C VAL A 51 -10.48 -11.08 -19.01
N ILE A 52 -9.54 -12.02 -19.02
CA ILE A 52 -8.91 -12.52 -20.25
C ILE A 52 -9.55 -13.85 -20.60
N LYS A 53 -10.13 -13.94 -21.80
CA LYS A 53 -10.75 -15.17 -22.29
C LYS A 53 -9.67 -16.17 -22.74
N GLY A 54 -9.76 -17.41 -22.30
CA GLY A 54 -8.73 -18.44 -22.53
C GLY A 54 -8.54 -18.89 -23.99
N LYS A 55 -9.43 -18.47 -24.90
CA LYS A 55 -9.37 -18.77 -26.34
C LYS A 55 -8.32 -17.94 -27.09
N GLU A 56 -7.76 -16.92 -26.45
CA GLU A 56 -6.81 -15.99 -27.07
C GLU A 56 -5.41 -16.23 -26.51
N SER A 57 -4.48 -16.58 -27.41
CA SER A 57 -3.12 -17.01 -27.07
C SER A 57 -2.22 -15.90 -26.52
N PHE A 58 -2.60 -14.64 -26.72
CA PHE A 58 -1.89 -13.47 -26.22
C PHE A 58 -2.90 -12.33 -26.01
N LYS A 59 -3.12 -11.94 -24.76
CA LYS A 59 -3.96 -10.78 -24.43
C LYS A 59 -3.39 -9.97 -23.28
N SER A 60 -3.53 -8.66 -23.45
CA SER A 60 -3.19 -7.66 -22.46
C SER A 60 -4.46 -7.01 -21.93
N VAL A 61 -4.55 -6.81 -20.62
CA VAL A 61 -5.62 -6.00 -20.00
C VAL A 61 -5.00 -4.82 -19.28
N SER A 62 -5.70 -3.69 -19.28
CA SER A 62 -5.27 -2.48 -18.59
C SER A 62 -6.23 -2.17 -17.46
N LEU A 63 -5.69 -2.02 -16.25
CA LEU A 63 -6.41 -1.67 -15.04
C LEU A 63 -5.94 -0.30 -14.56
N LYS A 64 -6.89 0.56 -14.20
CA LYS A 64 -6.59 1.89 -13.65
C LYS A 64 -6.45 1.79 -12.14
N TYR A 65 -5.46 2.47 -11.58
CA TYR A 65 -5.28 2.61 -10.14
C TYR A 65 -5.47 4.07 -9.70
N SER A 66 -5.94 4.28 -8.48
CA SER A 66 -6.11 5.63 -7.92
C SER A 66 -4.79 6.20 -7.43
N GLN A 67 -4.02 5.37 -6.72
CA GLN A 67 -2.77 5.73 -6.08
C GLN A 67 -1.86 4.50 -6.02
N LEU A 68 -0.55 4.72 -6.17
CA LEU A 68 0.44 3.66 -5.95
C LEU A 68 0.70 3.56 -4.45
N LEU A 69 0.39 2.40 -3.89
CA LEU A 69 0.49 2.11 -2.48
C LEU A 69 1.34 0.85 -2.26
N PRO A 70 2.08 0.74 -1.15
CA PRO A 70 2.95 -0.43 -0.91
C PRO A 70 2.20 -1.77 -0.86
N CYS A 71 0.93 -1.75 -0.46
CA CYS A 71 0.06 -2.93 -0.41
C CYS A 71 -0.77 -3.13 -1.69
N LEU A 72 -0.65 -2.25 -2.71
CA LEU A 72 -1.36 -2.44 -3.96
C LEU A 72 -0.70 -3.60 -4.74
N CYS A 73 -1.47 -4.66 -4.92
CA CYS A 73 -1.04 -5.86 -5.61
C CYS A 73 -2.06 -6.23 -6.71
N ILE A 74 -1.60 -6.94 -7.73
CA ILE A 74 -2.44 -7.51 -8.79
C ILE A 74 -2.82 -8.91 -8.34
N GLU A 75 -4.08 -9.32 -8.40
CA GLU A 75 -4.49 -10.70 -8.14
C GLU A 75 -5.02 -11.32 -9.42
N VAL A 76 -4.58 -12.55 -9.70
CA VAL A 76 -5.03 -13.34 -10.85
C VAL A 76 -5.66 -14.63 -10.33
N ILE A 77 -6.94 -14.82 -10.60
CA ILE A 77 -7.72 -15.97 -10.20
C ILE A 77 -7.93 -16.86 -11.43
N GLN A 78 -7.40 -18.08 -11.36
CA GLN A 78 -7.72 -19.18 -12.29
C GLN A 78 -8.49 -20.26 -11.51
N PHE A 79 -9.50 -20.87 -12.15
CA PHE A 79 -10.19 -22.02 -11.59
C PHE A 79 -9.24 -23.23 -11.60
N TRP A 80 -8.56 -23.42 -10.45
CA TRP A 80 -7.55 -24.46 -10.12
C TRP A 80 -6.15 -24.28 -10.74
N PHE A 81 -5.20 -23.66 -10.02
CA PHE A 81 -3.77 -24.05 -9.86
C PHE A 81 -2.95 -22.97 -9.11
N LYS A 82 -2.02 -23.39 -8.20
CA LYS A 82 -0.97 -22.54 -7.59
C LYS A 82 0.14 -22.31 -8.63
N ALA A 83 0.32 -21.07 -9.07
CA ALA A 83 1.51 -20.67 -9.82
C ALA A 83 2.53 -19.99 -8.88
N HIS A 84 3.78 -20.45 -8.89
CA HIS A 84 4.92 -19.78 -8.28
C HIS A 84 5.71 -19.08 -9.40
N VAL A 85 5.99 -17.79 -9.23
CA VAL A 85 6.85 -17.02 -10.12
C VAL A 85 7.89 -16.33 -9.26
N GLU A 86 9.16 -16.52 -9.61
CA GLU A 86 10.28 -15.82 -8.99
C GLU A 86 10.30 -14.36 -9.47
N VAL A 87 10.22 -13.43 -8.52
CA VAL A 87 10.36 -12.00 -8.78
C VAL A 87 11.86 -11.68 -8.80
N PRO A 88 12.39 -11.03 -9.87
CA PRO A 88 13.80 -10.64 -9.88
C PRO A 88 14.05 -9.58 -8.81
N ASP A 89 15.11 -9.80 -8.04
CA ASP A 89 15.63 -8.90 -7.01
C ASP A 89 15.87 -7.50 -7.57
N ASN A 90 15.21 -6.51 -6.98
CA ASN A 90 15.68 -5.13 -6.98
C ASN A 90 15.12 -4.38 -5.76
N ASN A 91 15.94 -4.31 -4.70
CA ASN A 91 15.91 -3.41 -3.54
C ASN A 91 14.57 -3.01 -2.90
N CYS A 92 13.54 -3.87 -3.01
CA CYS A 92 12.28 -3.72 -2.30
C CYS A 92 12.05 -4.92 -1.36
N LEU A 93 12.80 -4.96 -0.25
CA LEU A 93 12.58 -5.94 0.82
C LEU A 93 11.27 -5.63 1.57
N ASP A 94 10.17 -6.22 1.15
CA ASP A 94 9.52 -7.36 1.85
C ASP A 94 8.12 -7.61 1.26
N SER A 95 8.07 -8.52 0.28
CA SER A 95 7.07 -9.59 0.12
C SER A 95 5.57 -9.22 0.06
N CYS A 96 4.99 -9.25 -1.17
CA CYS A 96 3.61 -9.69 -1.38
C CYS A 96 3.65 -11.23 -1.66
N LEU A 97 4.14 -12.05 -0.71
CA LEU A 97 4.00 -13.52 -0.78
C LEU A 97 2.74 -13.93 -0.05
N ASP A 98 1.75 -14.44 -0.78
CA ASP A 98 0.70 -15.28 -0.20
C ASP A 98 0.69 -16.64 -0.90
N LEU A 99 1.49 -17.57 -0.37
CA LEU A 99 1.62 -18.93 -0.87
C LEU A 99 0.40 -19.81 -0.57
N LEU A 100 -0.67 -19.27 0.03
CA LEU A 100 -1.80 -20.10 0.44
C LEU A 100 -2.89 -20.24 -0.63
N ASN A 101 -3.08 -19.28 -1.55
CA ASN A 101 -4.34 -19.20 -2.32
C ASN A 101 -4.26 -18.98 -3.86
N ASN A 102 -3.18 -19.36 -4.55
CA ASN A 102 -3.05 -19.14 -6.01
C ASN A 102 -3.08 -17.66 -6.43
N VAL A 103 -2.46 -16.77 -5.64
CA VAL A 103 -2.55 -15.32 -5.85
C VAL A 103 -1.17 -14.77 -6.21
N PHE A 104 -1.01 -14.30 -7.45
CA PHE A 104 0.24 -13.73 -7.96
C PHE A 104 0.31 -12.22 -7.74
N LEU A 105 1.01 -11.75 -6.70
CA LEU A 105 1.00 -10.36 -6.28
C LEU A 105 2.29 -9.63 -6.66
N LEU A 106 2.18 -8.65 -7.56
CA LEU A 106 3.26 -7.72 -7.88
C LEU A 106 3.10 -6.44 -7.06
N SER A 107 4.03 -6.22 -6.12
CA SER A 107 4.05 -4.99 -5.33
C SER A 107 4.51 -3.82 -6.19
N LEU A 108 3.63 -2.83 -6.32
CA LEU A 108 3.93 -1.57 -6.98
C LEU A 108 4.69 -0.67 -6.01
N CYS A 109 5.95 -1.02 -5.73
CA CYS A 109 6.81 -0.26 -4.83
C CYS A 109 6.90 1.21 -5.26
N THR A 110 6.35 2.09 -4.42
CA THR A 110 6.51 3.53 -4.51
C THR A 110 6.74 4.16 -3.15
N ASP A 111 7.11 5.44 -3.20
CA ASP A 111 7.40 6.30 -2.08
C ASP A 111 6.39 6.13 -0.94
N THR A 112 6.91 5.77 0.25
CA THR A 112 6.11 5.58 1.46
C THR A 112 5.56 6.90 1.99
N GLN A 113 5.98 8.04 1.44
CA GLN A 113 5.49 9.37 1.82
C GLN A 113 3.96 9.47 1.87
N VAL A 114 3.28 8.82 0.92
CA VAL A 114 1.82 8.80 0.81
C VAL A 114 1.14 8.24 2.06
N LEU A 115 1.77 7.29 2.77
CA LEU A 115 1.16 6.66 3.95
C LEU A 115 1.00 7.64 5.12
N TRP A 116 1.80 8.70 5.15
CA TRP A 116 1.89 9.61 6.29
C TRP A 116 0.92 10.79 6.20
N ASP A 117 0.23 10.95 5.07
CA ASP A 117 -0.64 12.11 4.82
C ASP A 117 -2.05 11.97 5.41
N ASN A 118 -2.51 10.75 5.71
CA ASN A 118 -3.86 10.46 6.20
C ASN A 118 -4.03 10.71 7.70
N ILE A 119 -3.78 11.95 8.12
CA ILE A 119 -4.00 12.41 9.50
C ILE A 119 -5.32 13.18 9.55
N VAL A 120 -6.21 12.76 10.45
CA VAL A 120 -7.55 13.35 10.61
C VAL A 120 -7.73 13.80 12.05
N TYR A 121 -8.20 15.04 12.23
CA TYR A 121 -8.61 15.57 13.53
C TYR A 121 -10.13 15.70 13.59
N ASN A 122 -10.75 15.13 14.63
CA ASN A 122 -12.16 15.34 14.94
C ASN A 122 -12.28 16.32 16.12
N PRO A 123 -12.80 17.55 15.92
CA PRO A 123 -12.93 18.53 16.98
C PRO A 123 -13.98 18.15 18.04
N SER A 124 -15.10 17.54 17.63
CA SER A 124 -16.17 17.14 18.55
C SER A 124 -15.72 16.12 19.59
N THR A 125 -14.77 15.25 19.23
CA THR A 125 -14.22 14.23 20.14
C THR A 125 -12.77 14.52 20.54
N GLN A 126 -12.22 15.67 20.13
CA GLN A 126 -10.81 16.05 20.31
C GLN A 126 -9.84 14.90 19.98
N THR A 127 -10.11 14.21 18.88
CA THR A 127 -9.39 12.98 18.52
C THR A 127 -8.51 13.21 17.30
N LEU A 128 -7.20 13.02 17.47
CA LEU A 128 -6.24 12.96 16.37
C LEU A 128 -6.02 11.51 15.97
N ALA A 129 -6.30 11.16 14.73
CA ALA A 129 -6.15 9.83 14.22
C ALA A 129 -5.26 9.81 12.99
N TRP A 130 -4.44 8.77 12.87
CA TRP A 130 -3.74 8.42 11.64
C TRP A 130 -4.26 7.06 11.17
N GLU A 131 -4.67 7.02 9.91
CA GLU A 131 -5.26 5.82 9.28
C GLU A 131 -4.53 5.53 7.97
N PRO A 132 -3.53 4.62 7.99
CA PRO A 132 -2.78 4.32 6.79
C PRO A 132 -3.64 3.52 5.81
N ALA A 133 -3.43 3.78 4.52
CA ALA A 133 -4.07 2.99 3.45
C ALA A 133 -3.48 1.57 3.31
N CYS A 134 -2.33 1.30 3.94
CA CYS A 134 -1.65 0.00 3.93
C CYS A 134 -1.10 -0.33 5.32
N PRO A 135 -0.94 -1.63 5.67
CA PRO A 135 -0.46 -2.01 6.98
C PRO A 135 1.05 -1.85 6.96
N VAL A 136 1.58 -1.01 7.84
CA VAL A 136 3.01 -0.77 7.92
C VAL A 136 3.39 -0.78 9.38
N LEU A 137 4.35 -1.62 9.73
CA LEU A 137 4.92 -1.62 11.07
C LEU A 137 5.63 -0.29 11.30
N VAL A 138 4.99 0.57 12.07
CA VAL A 138 5.47 1.92 12.38
C VAL A 138 5.33 2.21 13.86
N MET A 139 6.31 2.95 14.36
CA MET A 139 6.22 3.62 15.64
C MET A 139 5.71 5.04 15.40
N VAL A 140 4.58 5.37 15.99
CA VAL A 140 3.95 6.69 15.93
C VAL A 140 4.15 7.39 17.27
N ASN A 141 4.57 8.64 17.25
CA ASN A 141 4.72 9.46 18.43
C ASN A 141 4.21 10.88 18.18
N LEU A 142 3.64 11.53 19.19
CA LEU A 142 3.38 12.96 19.12
C LEU A 142 4.66 13.70 19.47
N CYS A 143 4.94 14.78 18.76
CA CYS A 143 6.14 15.56 18.98
C CYS A 143 5.84 17.06 18.83
N ARG A 144 6.67 17.88 19.47
CA ARG A 144 6.63 19.33 19.38
C ARG A 144 7.72 19.80 18.43
N PHE A 145 7.30 20.40 17.32
CA PHE A 145 8.23 20.96 16.35
C PHE A 145 8.86 22.24 16.86
N THR A 146 10.20 22.30 16.82
CA THR A 146 10.98 23.47 17.25
C THR A 146 11.70 24.08 16.05
N LYS A 147 11.49 25.38 15.81
CA LYS A 147 12.11 26.10 14.68
C LYS A 147 13.63 26.26 14.84
N SER A 148 14.17 26.13 16.05
CA SER A 148 15.59 26.36 16.32
C SER A 148 16.52 25.28 15.78
N ASN A 149 16.05 24.02 15.70
CA ASN A 149 16.88 22.87 15.30
C ASN A 149 16.24 22.02 14.18
N GLU A 150 15.14 22.47 13.56
CA GLU A 150 14.31 21.68 12.63
C GLU A 150 13.92 20.29 13.19
N HIS A 151 13.93 20.16 14.52
CA HIS A 151 13.75 18.89 15.21
C HIS A 151 12.38 18.84 15.88
N CYS A 152 11.80 17.65 15.87
CA CYS A 152 10.55 17.38 16.57
C CYS A 152 10.86 16.63 17.86
N GLU A 153 10.69 17.32 18.99
CA GLU A 153 10.94 16.79 20.31
C GLU A 153 9.77 15.91 20.75
N ASP A 154 10.07 14.67 21.10
CA ASP A 154 9.08 13.65 21.40
C ASP A 154 8.31 13.96 22.69
N ILE A 155 6.98 13.92 22.64
CA ILE A 155 6.12 14.08 23.82
C ILE A 155 6.09 12.75 24.57
N GLU A 156 6.46 12.78 25.85
CA GLU A 156 6.50 11.59 26.69
C GLU A 156 5.15 10.85 26.73
N LYS A 157 5.22 9.51 26.77
CA LYS A 157 4.05 8.62 26.87
C LYS A 157 3.04 8.73 25.72
N SER A 158 3.39 9.39 24.62
CA SER A 158 2.57 9.43 23.40
C SER A 158 2.96 8.38 22.37
N PHE A 159 3.92 7.50 22.68
CA PHE A 159 4.38 6.48 21.73
C PHE A 159 3.33 5.39 21.55
N LYS A 160 3.11 4.97 20.30
CA LYS A 160 2.25 3.86 19.92
C LYS A 160 2.92 3.05 18.82
N ASN A 161 3.01 1.75 19.00
CA ASN A 161 3.48 0.82 17.97
C ASN A 161 2.26 0.07 17.44
N SER A 162 1.94 0.26 16.17
CA SER A 162 0.79 -0.37 15.55
C SER A 162 1.03 -0.51 14.04
N PRO A 163 0.70 -1.68 13.43
CA PRO A 163 0.65 -1.81 11.98
C PRO A 163 -0.58 -1.12 11.37
N GLU A 164 -1.54 -0.70 12.19
CA GLU A 164 -2.86 -0.19 11.81
C GLU A 164 -3.13 1.22 12.38
N LYS A 165 -4.40 1.64 12.31
CA LYS A 165 -4.91 2.92 12.79
C LYS A 165 -4.44 3.26 14.20
N VAL A 166 -3.92 4.48 14.36
CA VAL A 166 -3.50 5.05 15.64
C VAL A 166 -4.43 6.21 16.00
N LYS A 167 -4.91 6.25 17.25
CA LYS A 167 -5.76 7.34 17.76
C LYS A 167 -5.20 7.93 19.05
N TYR A 168 -5.26 9.24 19.15
CA TYR A 168 -4.98 10.03 20.36
C TYR A 168 -6.25 10.79 20.73
N SER A 169 -6.72 10.63 21.96
CA SER A 169 -7.90 11.33 22.47
C SER A 169 -7.49 12.52 23.33
N ARG A 170 -8.37 13.53 23.43
CA ARG A 170 -8.12 14.75 24.21
C ARG A 170 -6.86 15.48 23.74
N VAL A 171 -6.73 15.60 22.42
CA VAL A 171 -5.61 16.31 21.80
C VAL A 171 -5.95 17.78 21.65
N ASP A 172 -5.22 18.60 22.38
CA ASP A 172 -5.24 20.05 22.21
C ASP A 172 -4.51 20.43 20.91
N THR A 173 -5.22 21.11 20.02
CA THR A 173 -4.66 21.54 18.75
C THR A 173 -3.62 22.63 18.98
N HIS A 174 -2.44 22.49 18.39
CA HIS A 174 -1.37 23.49 18.53
C HIS A 174 -0.52 23.56 17.24
N PRO A 175 -0.10 24.75 16.77
CA PRO A 175 0.64 24.89 15.50
C PRO A 175 1.96 24.10 15.43
N ARG A 176 2.54 23.80 16.58
CA ARG A 176 3.78 23.02 16.72
C ARG A 176 3.55 21.54 17.03
N LEU A 177 2.30 21.11 17.19
CA LEU A 177 2.00 19.71 17.43
C LEU A 177 2.06 18.94 16.12
N CYS A 178 2.89 17.90 16.09
CA CYS A 178 3.11 17.08 14.92
C CYS A 178 3.06 15.60 15.29
N MET A 179 2.84 14.76 14.29
CA MET A 179 3.00 13.31 14.37
C MET A 179 4.33 12.93 13.73
N LYS A 180 5.10 12.11 14.44
CA LYS A 180 6.36 11.52 13.99
C LYS A 180 6.14 10.03 13.75
N PHE A 181 6.52 9.59 12.57
CA PHE A 181 6.42 8.21 12.11
C PHE A 181 7.83 7.65 11.94
N THR A 182 8.15 6.57 12.64
CA THR A 182 9.47 5.93 12.59
C THR A 182 9.34 4.49 12.14
N THR A 183 10.05 4.14 11.06
CA THR A 183 10.17 2.77 10.56
C THR A 183 11.64 2.37 10.46
N LYS A 184 11.93 1.12 10.10
CA LYS A 184 13.30 0.68 9.80
C LYS A 184 13.97 1.47 8.67
N ARG A 185 13.18 2.08 7.78
CA ARG A 185 13.67 2.78 6.58
C ARG A 185 13.89 4.28 6.79
N GLY A 186 13.41 4.85 7.89
CA GLY A 186 13.51 6.29 8.13
C GLY A 186 12.47 6.84 9.07
N SER A 187 12.42 8.17 9.16
CA SER A 187 11.47 8.91 9.98
C SER A 187 10.82 10.04 9.18
N TRP A 188 9.52 10.25 9.40
CA TRP A 188 8.73 11.30 8.76
C TRP A 188 7.97 12.09 9.81
N ILE A 189 7.85 13.40 9.60
CA ILE A 189 7.13 14.30 10.50
C ILE A 189 6.03 14.99 9.70
N LYS A 190 4.81 15.01 10.26
CA LYS A 190 3.66 15.68 9.67
C LYS A 190 2.97 16.52 10.73
N CYS A 191 2.76 17.80 10.42
CA CYS A 191 2.23 18.78 11.36
C CYS A 191 0.82 19.19 10.89
N PRO A 192 -0.24 18.50 11.34
CA PRO A 192 -1.60 18.71 10.84
C PRO A 192 -2.15 20.12 11.14
N PHE A 193 -1.51 20.83 12.07
CA PHE A 193 -1.96 22.13 12.57
C PHE A 193 -1.07 23.32 12.15
N ALA A 194 -0.05 23.09 11.31
CA ALA A 194 0.95 24.11 10.99
C ALA A 194 0.37 25.35 10.28
N HIS A 195 -0.76 25.20 9.57
CA HIS A 195 -1.37 26.25 8.76
C HIS A 195 -2.58 26.94 9.40
N GLY A 196 -2.87 26.66 10.67
CA GLY A 196 -3.64 27.59 11.51
C GLY A 196 -5.16 27.61 11.37
N GLU A 197 -5.77 26.72 10.58
CA GLU A 197 -7.24 26.56 10.60
C GLU A 197 -7.64 25.66 11.78
N PHE A 198 -7.77 26.29 12.95
CA PHE A 198 -8.31 25.69 14.15
C PHE A 198 -9.81 25.98 14.24
N PRO A 199 -10.66 24.97 14.50
CA PRO A 199 -12.06 25.21 14.85
C PRO A 199 -12.22 25.90 16.22
#